data_AF-G9L3E8-F1
#
_entry.id   AF-G9L3E8-F1
#
_cell.length_a   1.000
_cell.length_b   1.000
_cell.length_c   1.000
_cell.angle_alpha   90.00
_cell.angle_beta   90.00
_cell.angle_gamma   90.00
#
_symmetry.space_group_name_H-M   'P 1'
#
loop_
_entity.id
_entity.type
_entity.pdbx_description
1 polymer ?
#
loop_
_entity_poly.entity_id
_entity_poly.type
_entity_poly.pdbx_seq_one_letter_code
_entity_poly.pdbx_strand_id
1 'polypeptide(L)'
;LVERTATPGGLALVSPYHTHRVGDPLDLVALAEQVQKADEFIRANATNKLTVIAEQIQHLQEQARKILEDAHRDADLHHVACNIVKKPGNIYYLYKRDSGQQYFSIISPKEWGTGCPHDFLGAYKLQHDL
;
A
#
# COMPACT_ATOMS: atom_id res chain seq x y z
N LEU A 1 30.05 -18.62 -20.07
CA LEU A 1 31.02 -19.07 -21.10
C LEU A 1 30.27 -20.06 -21.98
N VAL A 2 30.00 -19.71 -23.25
CA VAL A 2 29.23 -20.58 -24.16
C VAL A 2 30.12 -21.71 -24.65
N GLU A 3 29.56 -22.92 -24.78
CA GLU A 3 30.28 -24.07 -25.34
C GLU A 3 30.73 -23.80 -26.77
N ARG A 4 31.99 -24.14 -27.07
CA ARG A 4 32.60 -23.90 -28.37
C ARG A 4 32.32 -25.08 -29.30
N THR A 5 31.75 -24.80 -30.47
CA THR A 5 31.47 -25.80 -31.50
C THR A 5 32.38 -25.59 -32.70
N ALA A 6 33.06 -26.65 -33.16
CA ALA A 6 33.97 -26.62 -34.31
C ALA A 6 33.24 -26.58 -35.67
N THR A 7 31.92 -26.78 -35.66
CA THR A 7 31.04 -26.85 -36.84
C THR A 7 29.77 -26.01 -36.65
N PRO A 8 29.88 -24.68 -36.46
CA PRO A 8 28.70 -23.83 -36.38
C PRO A 8 27.92 -23.90 -37.70
N GLY A 9 26.64 -24.28 -37.65
CA GLY A 9 25.81 -24.44 -38.85
C GLY A 9 26.18 -25.61 -39.77
N GLY A 10 26.94 -26.61 -39.30
CA GLY A 10 27.26 -27.82 -40.07
C GLY A 10 28.40 -27.69 -41.08
N LEU A 11 29.05 -26.54 -41.16
CA LEU A 11 30.21 -26.29 -42.02
C LEU A 11 31.51 -26.35 -41.21
N ALA A 12 32.53 -27.03 -41.75
CA ALA A 12 33.85 -27.13 -41.12
C ALA A 12 34.65 -25.83 -41.35
N LEU A 13 35.13 -25.22 -40.26
CA LEU A 13 35.94 -24.00 -40.34
C LEU A 13 37.32 -24.30 -40.95
N VAL A 14 37.71 -23.52 -41.97
CA VAL A 14 38.98 -23.69 -42.71
C VAL A 14 40.22 -23.51 -41.83
N SER A 15 40.13 -22.69 -40.77
CA SER A 15 41.14 -22.60 -39.72
C SER A 15 40.49 -22.18 -38.41
N PRO A 16 40.19 -23.14 -37.51
CA PRO A 16 39.63 -22.84 -36.18
C PRO A 16 40.52 -21.83 -35.44
N TYR A 17 41.84 -21.97 -35.58
CA TYR A 17 42.82 -21.12 -34.91
C TYR A 17 42.81 -19.64 -35.35
N HIS A 18 42.42 -19.34 -36.60
CA HIS A 18 42.33 -17.96 -37.09
C HIS A 18 40.94 -17.34 -36.91
N THR A 19 39.89 -18.16 -36.88
CA THR A 19 38.52 -17.70 -36.60
C THR A 19 38.25 -17.49 -35.11
N HIS A 20 39.14 -17.96 -34.22
CA HIS A 20 39.01 -17.90 -32.76
C HIS A 20 40.02 -16.98 -32.07
N ARG A 21 40.84 -16.22 -32.82
CA ARG A 21 41.48 -15.05 -32.20
C ARG A 21 40.34 -14.08 -31.85
N VAL A 22 40.17 -13.83 -30.56
CA VAL A 22 39.53 -12.60 -30.09
C VAL A 22 40.34 -11.49 -30.74
N GLY A 23 39.79 -10.89 -31.80
CA GLY A 23 40.56 -10.25 -32.88
C GLY A 23 41.29 -8.98 -32.45
N ASP A 24 40.98 -8.47 -31.27
CA ASP A 24 41.57 -7.29 -30.66
C ASP A 24 41.44 -7.43 -29.13
N PRO A 25 42.49 -7.24 -28.32
CA PRO A 25 42.37 -7.13 -26.86
C PRO A 25 41.29 -6.14 -26.39
N LEU A 26 40.99 -5.12 -27.19
CA LEU A 26 39.91 -4.17 -26.94
C LEU A 26 38.51 -4.82 -26.96
N ASP A 27 38.32 -5.95 -27.65
CA ASP A 27 37.03 -6.67 -27.73
C ASP A 27 36.68 -7.36 -26.40
N LEU A 28 37.67 -7.88 -25.67
CA LEU A 28 37.44 -8.41 -24.31
C LEU A 28 37.03 -7.31 -23.33
N VAL A 29 37.62 -6.12 -23.47
CA VAL A 29 37.28 -4.95 -22.65
C VAL A 29 35.87 -4.48 -22.98
N ALA A 30 35.53 -4.34 -24.27
CA ALA A 30 34.19 -3.96 -24.71
C ALA A 30 33.12 -4.96 -24.24
N LEU A 31 33.42 -6.27 -24.29
CA LEU A 31 32.53 -7.29 -23.76
C LEU A 31 32.37 -7.16 -22.24
N ALA A 32 33.45 -6.94 -21.49
CA ALA A 32 33.39 -6.74 -20.04
C ALA A 32 32.53 -5.51 -19.68
N GLU A 33 32.68 -4.40 -20.41
CA GLU A 33 31.84 -3.21 -20.24
C GLU A 33 30.36 -3.48 -20.51
N GLN A 34 30.04 -4.28 -21.55
CA GLN A 34 28.66 -4.66 -21.86
C GLN A 34 28.04 -5.53 -20.77
N VAL A 35 28.80 -6.50 -20.25
CA VAL A 35 28.35 -7.35 -19.14
C VAL A 35 28.11 -6.51 -17.90
N GLN A 36 29.02 -5.60 -17.56
CA GLN A 36 28.83 -4.70 -16.42
C GLN A 36 27.57 -3.84 -16.57
N LYS A 37 27.34 -3.24 -17.74
CA LYS A 37 26.12 -2.47 -18.02
C LYS A 37 24.87 -3.33 -17.87
N ALA A 38 24.88 -4.56 -18.38
CA ALA A 38 23.74 -5.47 -18.25
C ALA A 38 23.42 -5.78 -16.77
N ASP A 39 24.46 -6.03 -15.96
CA ASP A 39 24.30 -6.28 -14.52
C ASP A 39 23.75 -5.05 -13.78
N GLU A 40 24.21 -3.84 -14.14
CA GLU A 40 23.67 -2.58 -13.62
C GLU A 40 22.19 -2.42 -13.95
N PHE A 41 21.78 -2.71 -15.20
CA PHE A 41 20.37 -2.66 -15.61
C PHE A 41 19.51 -3.69 -14.87
N ILE A 42 20.00 -4.93 -14.71
CA ILE A 42 19.27 -5.97 -13.99
C ILE A 42 19.07 -5.56 -12.53
N ARG A 43 20.12 -5.04 -11.89
CA ARG A 43 20.06 -4.54 -10.51
C ARG A 43 19.08 -3.38 -10.39
N ALA A 44 19.18 -2.38 -11.25
CA ALA A 44 18.30 -1.21 -11.21
C ALA A 44 16.82 -1.62 -11.40
N ASN A 45 16.55 -2.52 -12.35
CA ASN A 45 15.21 -3.03 -12.58
C ASN A 45 14.67 -3.82 -11.38
N ALA A 46 15.49 -4.68 -10.77
CA ALA A 46 15.11 -5.41 -9.56
C ALA A 46 14.80 -4.46 -8.40
N THR A 47 15.67 -3.47 -8.15
CA THR A 47 15.46 -2.44 -7.12
C THR A 47 14.17 -1.69 -7.36
N ASN A 48 13.90 -1.22 -8.59
CA ASN A 48 12.67 -0.48 -8.90
C ASN A 48 11.42 -1.32 -8.63
N LYS A 49 11.43 -2.61 -9.01
CA LYS A 49 10.31 -3.52 -8.73
C LYS A 49 10.12 -3.74 -7.23
N LEU A 50 11.20 -3.89 -6.47
CA LEU A 50 11.13 -4.03 -5.02
C LEU A 50 10.61 -2.76 -4.33
N THR A 51 10.98 -1.57 -4.84
CA THR A 51 10.43 -0.29 -4.35
C THR A 51 8.92 -0.23 -4.52
N VAL A 52 8.40 -0.60 -5.70
CA VAL A 52 6.94 -0.64 -5.94
C VAL A 52 6.24 -1.60 -4.98
N ILE A 53 6.82 -2.78 -4.75
CA ILE A 53 6.26 -3.76 -3.79
C ILE A 53 6.27 -3.18 -2.37
N ALA A 54 7.34 -2.52 -1.96
CA ALA A 54 7.44 -1.90 -0.64
C ALA A 54 6.36 -0.82 -0.43
N GLU A 55 6.15 0.04 -1.43
CA GLU A 55 5.08 1.05 -1.40
C GLU A 55 3.69 0.42 -1.31
N GLN A 56 3.43 -0.66 -2.04
CA GLN A 56 2.17 -1.39 -1.96
C GLN A 56 1.94 -2.00 -0.57
N ILE A 57 2.98 -2.58 0.04
CA ILE A 57 2.91 -3.13 1.40
C ILE A 57 2.59 -2.02 2.40
N GLN A 58 3.25 -0.86 2.30
CA GLN A 58 2.98 0.29 3.15
C GLN A 58 1.53 0.77 3.00
N HIS A 59 1.01 0.82 1.77
CA HIS A 59 -0.38 1.17 1.52
C HIS A 59 -1.35 0.19 2.18
N LEU A 60 -1.11 -1.11 2.03
CA LEU A 60 -1.93 -2.15 2.66
C LEU A 60 -1.90 -2.09 4.18
N GLN A 61 -0.73 -1.82 4.77
CA GLN A 61 -0.59 -1.64 6.22
C GLN A 61 -1.42 -0.44 6.73
N GLU A 62 -1.36 0.67 6.01
CA GLU A 62 -2.13 1.87 6.35
C GLU A 62 -3.64 1.66 6.20
N GLN A 63 -4.06 0.93 5.16
CA GLN A 63 -5.46 0.52 5.02
C GLN A 63 -5.92 -0.37 6.18
N ALA A 64 -5.12 -1.36 6.56
CA ALA A 64 -5.42 -2.24 7.71
C ALA A 64 -5.51 -1.45 9.02
N ARG A 65 -4.59 -0.49 9.25
CA ARG A 65 -4.62 0.41 10.41
C ARG A 65 -5.94 1.19 10.48
N LYS A 66 -6.36 1.79 9.37
CA LYS A 66 -7.63 2.54 9.30
C LYS A 66 -8.83 1.65 9.61
N ILE A 67 -8.88 0.45 9.05
CA ILE A 67 -9.97 -0.51 9.32
C ILE A 67 -10.06 -0.83 10.80
N LEU A 68 -8.92 -1.08 11.47
CA LEU A 68 -8.91 -1.36 12.92
C LEU A 68 -9.34 -0.15 13.75
N GLU A 69 -8.92 1.06 13.38
CA GLU A 69 -9.33 2.29 14.06
C GLU A 69 -10.82 2.58 13.88
N ASP A 70 -11.36 2.35 12.68
CA ASP A 70 -12.78 2.50 12.40
C ASP A 70 -13.59 1.46 13.18
N ALA A 71 -13.16 0.19 13.19
CA ALA A 71 -13.81 -0.86 13.97
C ALA A 71 -13.78 -0.57 15.48
N HIS A 72 -12.67 -0.06 16.01
CA HIS A 72 -12.57 0.33 17.41
C HIS A 72 -13.49 1.50 17.74
N ARG A 73 -13.52 2.53 16.89
CA ARG A 73 -14.42 3.68 17.05
C ARG A 73 -15.88 3.25 17.01
N ASP A 74 -16.24 2.39 16.05
CA ASP A 74 -17.60 1.87 15.93
C ASP A 74 -17.98 1.09 17.19
N ALA A 75 -17.09 0.21 17.69
CA ALA A 75 -17.31 -0.49 18.95
C ALA A 75 -17.51 0.48 20.12
N ASP A 76 -16.69 1.53 20.26
CA ASP A 76 -16.85 2.53 21.31
C ASP A 76 -18.20 3.25 21.19
N LEU A 77 -18.60 3.65 19.99
CA LEU A 77 -19.91 4.27 19.71
C LEU A 77 -21.07 3.31 20.02
N HIS A 78 -20.90 2.00 19.82
CA HIS A 78 -21.91 1.03 20.26
C HIS A 78 -22.10 1.02 21.77
N HIS A 79 -21.02 1.19 22.55
CA HIS A 79 -21.02 1.18 24.03
C HIS A 79 -21.44 2.51 24.68
N VAL A 80 -21.43 3.63 23.94
CA VAL A 80 -21.89 4.93 24.48
C VAL A 80 -23.32 4.82 25.01
N ALA A 81 -23.53 5.41 26.20
CA ALA A 81 -24.83 5.44 26.86
C ALA A 81 -25.92 6.01 25.94
N CYS A 82 -26.99 5.24 25.75
CA CYS A 82 -28.11 5.62 24.91
C CYS A 82 -29.41 5.41 25.69
N ASN A 83 -30.12 6.49 25.97
CA ASN A 83 -31.47 6.43 26.56
C ASN A 83 -32.56 6.25 25.48
N ILE A 84 -32.15 5.98 24.24
CA ILE A 84 -33.01 5.97 23.06
C ILE A 84 -32.79 4.68 22.29
N VAL A 85 -33.85 4.09 21.75
CA VAL A 85 -33.74 2.93 20.86
C VAL A 85 -33.07 3.36 19.56
N LYS A 86 -31.87 2.83 19.32
CA LYS A 86 -31.09 3.00 18.10
C LYS A 86 -31.82 2.32 16.92
N LYS A 87 -32.21 3.10 15.92
CA LYS A 87 -32.89 2.64 14.69
C LYS A 87 -31.93 2.86 13.51
N PRO A 88 -31.59 1.81 12.75
CA PRO A 88 -30.79 1.95 11.54
C PRO A 88 -31.36 2.98 10.57
N GLY A 89 -30.48 3.69 9.87
CA GLY A 89 -30.85 4.74 8.91
C GLY A 89 -30.94 6.15 9.52
N ASN A 90 -31.05 6.27 10.84
CA ASN A 90 -31.14 7.56 11.53
C ASN A 90 -29.75 8.14 11.86
N ILE A 91 -29.70 9.48 11.93
CA ILE A 91 -28.52 10.22 12.40
C ILE A 91 -28.67 10.46 13.89
N TYR A 92 -27.63 10.14 14.63
CA TYR A 92 -27.48 10.38 16.05
C TYR A 92 -26.34 11.38 16.30
N TYR A 93 -26.57 12.32 17.19
CA TYR A 93 -25.62 13.37 17.55
C TYR A 93 -25.00 13.02 18.91
N LEU A 94 -23.68 12.92 18.95
CA LEU A 94 -22.92 12.60 20.15
C LEU A 94 -22.58 13.88 20.90
N TYR A 95 -22.90 13.90 22.19
CA TYR A 95 -22.60 15.01 23.09
C TYR A 95 -21.83 14.53 24.31
N LYS A 96 -21.11 15.45 24.97
CA LYS A 96 -20.39 15.20 26.22
C LYS A 96 -20.90 16.13 27.32
N ARG A 97 -21.30 15.54 28.45
CA ARG A 97 -21.69 16.29 29.65
C ARG A 97 -20.47 16.80 30.40
N ASP A 98 -20.66 17.79 31.27
CA ASP A 98 -19.61 18.29 32.17
C ASP A 98 -19.00 17.19 33.06
N SER A 99 -19.79 16.16 33.40
CA SER A 99 -19.33 14.97 34.13
C SER A 99 -18.35 14.09 33.34
N GLY A 100 -18.13 14.38 32.06
CA GLY A 100 -17.31 13.58 31.15
C GLY A 100 -18.07 12.48 30.40
N GLN A 101 -19.31 12.20 30.80
CA GLN A 101 -20.13 11.16 30.18
C GLN A 101 -20.54 11.55 28.76
N GLN A 102 -20.28 10.67 27.80
CA GLN A 102 -20.77 10.79 26.42
C GLN A 102 -22.15 10.14 26.28
N TYR A 103 -23.02 10.74 25.47
CA TYR A 103 -24.35 10.19 25.19
C TYR A 103 -24.84 10.60 23.79
N PHE A 104 -25.72 9.78 23.21
CA PHE A 104 -26.38 10.08 21.94
C PHE A 104 -27.72 10.80 22.13
N SER A 105 -28.02 11.72 21.20
CA SER A 105 -29.31 12.39 21.04
C SER A 105 -29.77 12.35 19.59
N ILE A 106 -31.08 12.43 19.36
CA ILE A 106 -31.66 12.62 18.01
C ILE A 106 -31.64 14.11 17.60
N ILE A 107 -31.49 15.02 18.57
CA ILE A 107 -31.52 16.47 18.35
C ILE A 107 -30.16 16.97 17.87
N SER A 108 -30.13 17.63 16.73
CA SER A 108 -28.92 18.25 16.17
C SER A 108 -28.51 19.51 16.95
N PRO A 109 -27.23 19.92 16.89
CA PRO A 109 -26.79 21.16 17.55
C PRO A 109 -27.55 22.39 17.05
N LYS A 110 -27.97 22.38 15.77
CA LYS A 110 -28.75 23.45 15.15
C LYS A 110 -30.16 23.53 15.72
N GLU A 111 -30.81 22.39 15.93
CA GLU A 111 -32.15 22.32 16.53
C GLU A 111 -32.13 22.63 18.02
N TRP A 112 -31.02 22.33 18.70
CA TRP A 112 -30.84 22.66 20.11
C TRP A 112 -30.66 24.17 20.33
N GLY A 113 -30.06 24.88 19.37
CA GLY A 113 -29.85 26.33 19.45
C GLY A 113 -28.91 26.70 20.61
N THR A 114 -29.10 27.90 21.19
CA THR A 114 -28.27 28.43 22.28
C THR A 114 -28.48 27.72 23.63
N GLY A 115 -29.45 26.81 23.72
CA GLY A 115 -29.79 26.09 24.95
C GLY A 115 -29.09 24.74 25.10
N CYS A 116 -28.09 24.40 24.27
CA CYS A 116 -27.33 23.16 24.41
C CYS A 116 -26.30 23.29 25.53
N PRO A 117 -26.45 22.58 26.66
CA PRO A 117 -25.54 22.70 27.78
C PRO A 117 -24.31 21.79 27.63
N HIS A 118 -24.19 21.03 26.53
CA HIS A 118 -23.22 19.96 26.38
C HIS A 118 -22.42 20.12 25.10
N ASP A 119 -21.15 19.73 25.14
CA ASP A 119 -20.25 19.84 23.99
C ASP A 119 -20.66 18.87 22.89
N PHE A 120 -20.81 19.39 21.66
CA PHE A 120 -21.06 18.57 20.49
C PHE A 120 -19.77 17.91 19.99
N LEU A 121 -19.78 16.58 19.87
CA LEU A 121 -18.61 15.82 19.43
C LEU A 121 -18.71 15.34 17.98
N GLY A 122 -19.92 15.08 17.47
CA GLY A 122 -20.08 14.61 16.09
C GLY A 122 -21.47 14.07 15.78
N ALA A 123 -21.75 13.92 14.49
CA ALA A 123 -22.98 13.31 13.98
C ALA A 123 -22.65 11.98 13.29
N TYR A 124 -23.36 10.93 13.67
CA TYR A 124 -23.12 9.56 13.24
C TYR A 124 -24.40 8.96 12.68
N LYS A 125 -24.35 8.46 11.45
CA LYS A 125 -25.47 7.72 10.87
C LYS A 125 -25.34 6.26 11.25
N LEU A 126 -26.31 5.75 11.99
CA LEU A 126 -26.33 4.32 12.32
C LEU A 126 -26.71 3.54 11.07
N GLN A 127 -25.86 2.61 10.66
CA GLN A 127 -26.14 1.69 9.56
C GLN A 127 -26.84 0.44 10.09
N HIS A 128 -27.32 -0.42 9.19
CA HIS A 128 -27.81 -1.73 9.59
C HIS A 128 -26.61 -2.60 9.97
N ASP A 129 -26.69 -3.25 11.13
CA ASP A 129 -25.82 -4.39 11.42
C ASP A 129 -26.29 -5.51 10.47
N LEU A 130 -25.43 -5.92 9.53
CA LEU A 130 -25.66 -7.06 8.65
C LEU A 130 -25.55 -8.37 9.42
#